data_AF-C1DVC0-F1
#
_entry.id   AF-C1DVC0-F1
#
_cell.length_a   1.000
_cell.length_b   1.000
_cell.length_c   1.000
_cell.angle_alpha   90.00
_cell.angle_beta   90.00
_cell.angle_gamma   90.00
#
_symmetry.space_group_name_H-M   'P 1'
#
loop_
_entity.id
_entity.type
_entity.pdbx_description
1 polymer ?
#
loop_
_entity_poly.entity_id
_entity_poly.type
_entity_poly.pdbx_seq_one_letter_code
_entity_poly.pdbx_strand_id
1 'polypeptide(L)'
;MLEGRLHDLEGLAVMSFWGVRGHEVIGDRAYVDYSFEDELANEGICLNPVRRVGENRYEGEWIEYFKRHARRLIESIFSVIYRFLGLRPYAPTKDGIVLKVLLSVLAFNLYRGFTLRL
;
A
#
# COMPACT_ATOMS: atom_id res chain seq x y z
N MET A 1 13.94 -3.25 5.01
CA MET A 1 13.37 -2.05 5.65
C MET A 1 14.10 -0.89 5.01
N LEU A 2 13.43 -0.22 4.08
CA LEU A 2 13.93 1.02 3.51
C LEU A 2 14.00 2.04 4.63
N GLU A 3 15.14 2.69 4.78
CA GLU A 3 15.32 3.78 5.74
C GLU A 3 14.32 4.89 5.42
N GLY A 4 13.74 5.54 6.44
CA GLY A 4 12.80 6.66 6.28
C GLY A 4 13.41 7.95 5.67
N ARG A 5 14.51 7.80 4.93
CA ARG A 5 15.23 8.81 4.15
C ARG A 5 15.18 8.56 2.65
N LEU A 6 14.77 7.37 2.23
CA LEU A 6 14.67 7.03 0.82
C LEU A 6 13.40 7.69 0.28
N HIS A 7 13.53 8.35 -0.87
CA HIS A 7 12.39 8.94 -1.54
C HIS A 7 11.37 7.82 -1.84
N ASP A 8 10.06 8.10 -1.78
CA ASP A 8 9.02 7.07 -1.96
C ASP A 8 9.25 6.23 -3.23
N LEU A 9 9.82 6.83 -4.29
CA LEU A 9 10.27 6.17 -5.52
C LEU A 9 11.38 5.11 -5.32
N GLU A 10 12.41 5.39 -4.52
CA GLU A 10 13.47 4.41 -4.22
C GLU A 10 12.92 3.24 -3.42
N GLY A 11 11.92 3.52 -2.57
CA GLY A 11 11.19 2.48 -1.87
C GLY A 11 10.41 1.58 -2.82
N LEU A 12 9.72 2.18 -3.79
CA LEU A 12 8.98 1.47 -4.83
C LEU A 12 9.91 0.64 -5.74
N ALA A 13 11.07 1.17 -6.10
CA ALA A 13 12.05 0.53 -6.98
C ALA A 13 12.60 -0.80 -6.45
N VAL A 14 12.68 -0.98 -5.12
CA VAL A 14 13.15 -2.24 -4.52
C VAL A 14 12.01 -3.21 -4.17
N MET A 15 10.75 -2.85 -4.42
CA MET A 15 9.62 -3.75 -4.18
C MET A 15 9.56 -4.82 -5.27
N SER A 16 9.20 -6.04 -4.88
CA SER A 16 8.97 -7.11 -5.86
C SER A 16 7.62 -6.91 -6.55
N PHE A 17 7.66 -6.67 -7.86
CA PHE A 17 6.47 -6.58 -8.72
C PHE A 17 6.11 -7.91 -9.41
N TRP A 18 6.66 -9.02 -8.93
CA TRP A 18 6.54 -10.33 -9.58
C TRP A 18 5.07 -10.76 -9.83
N GLY A 19 4.15 -10.37 -8.95
CA GLY A 19 2.72 -10.72 -9.05
C GLY A 19 1.84 -9.77 -9.86
N VAL A 20 2.37 -8.65 -10.37
CA VAL A 20 1.56 -7.62 -11.05
C VAL A 20 1.92 -7.41 -12.52
N ARG A 21 2.80 -8.26 -13.08
CA ARG A 21 3.11 -8.22 -14.52
C ARG A 21 1.85 -8.42 -15.35
N GLY A 22 1.65 -7.56 -16.35
CA GLY A 22 0.44 -7.56 -17.17
C GLY A 22 -0.80 -6.96 -16.49
N HIS A 23 -0.67 -6.47 -15.26
CA HIS A 23 -1.70 -5.70 -14.56
C HIS A 23 -1.28 -4.24 -14.39
N GLU A 24 -2.28 -3.40 -14.21
CA GLU A 24 -2.08 -1.99 -13.89
C GLU A 24 -1.90 -1.80 -12.38
N VAL A 25 -0.90 -1.01 -12.01
CA VAL A 25 -0.56 -0.68 -10.63
C VAL A 25 -0.99 0.75 -10.35
N ILE A 26 -2.07 0.94 -9.61
CA ILE A 26 -2.54 2.27 -9.21
C ILE A 26 -1.65 2.79 -8.07
N GLY A 27 -0.94 3.89 -8.34
CA GLY A 27 -0.01 4.51 -7.40
C GLY A 27 -0.54 5.79 -6.73
N ASP A 28 0.11 6.19 -5.65
CA ASP A 28 0.03 7.57 -5.18
C ASP A 28 0.68 8.58 -6.15
N ARG A 29 0.24 9.83 -6.07
CA ARG A 29 0.82 10.96 -6.78
C ARG A 29 2.32 11.13 -6.47
N ALA A 30 2.75 10.77 -5.26
CA ALA A 30 4.17 10.82 -4.88
C ALA A 30 5.06 9.91 -5.75
N TYR A 31 4.48 8.94 -6.46
CA TYR A 31 5.19 8.05 -7.39
C TYR A 31 5.13 8.51 -8.85
N VAL A 32 4.69 9.75 -9.13
CA VAL A 32 4.76 10.32 -10.48
C VAL A 32 6.23 10.60 -10.81
N ASP A 33 6.84 9.71 -11.59
CA ASP A 33 8.14 9.90 -12.25
C ASP A 33 8.08 9.22 -13.62
N TYR A 34 8.13 10.01 -14.68
CA TYR A 34 7.93 9.49 -16.03
C TYR A 34 9.04 8.54 -16.48
N SER A 35 10.28 8.75 -16.01
CA SER A 35 11.41 7.89 -16.37
C SER A 35 11.25 6.53 -15.70
N PHE A 36 10.88 6.52 -14.43
CA PHE A 36 10.61 5.32 -13.66
C PHE A 36 9.38 4.56 -14.15
N GLU A 37 8.31 5.27 -14.53
CA GLU A 37 7.15 4.68 -15.19
C GLU A 37 7.54 3.96 -16.49
N ASP A 38 8.41 4.56 -17.30
CA ASP A 38 8.87 3.99 -18.57
C ASP A 38 9.80 2.79 -18.36
N GLU A 39 10.66 2.83 -17.33
CA GLU A 39 11.48 1.69 -16.89
C GLU A 39 10.60 0.50 -16.48
N LEU A 40 9.59 0.74 -15.63
CA LEU A 40 8.65 -0.31 -15.23
C LEU A 40 7.83 -0.84 -16.40
N ALA A 41 7.42 0.03 -17.33
CA ALA A 41 6.72 -0.38 -18.54
C ALA A 41 7.56 -1.33 -19.40
N ASN A 42 8.87 -1.09 -19.51
CA ASN A 42 9.81 -1.99 -20.20
C ASN A 42 9.92 -3.36 -19.51
N GLU A 43 9.69 -3.43 -18.20
CA GLU A 43 9.62 -4.67 -17.43
C GLU A 43 8.23 -5.34 -17.45
N GLY A 44 7.26 -4.78 -18.18
CA GLY A 44 5.89 -5.28 -18.31
C GLY A 44 4.98 -4.90 -17.14
N ILE A 45 5.32 -3.85 -16.40
CA ILE A 45 4.57 -3.33 -15.25
C ILE A 45 4.01 -1.96 -15.61
N CYS A 46 2.69 -1.82 -15.66
CA CYS A 46 2.05 -0.55 -15.96
C CYS A 46 1.80 0.23 -14.67
N LEU A 47 2.71 1.13 -14.29
CA LEU A 47 2.51 2.03 -13.15
C LEU A 47 1.62 3.20 -13.57
N ASN A 48 0.48 3.36 -12.89
CA ASN A 48 -0.48 4.43 -13.16
C ASN A 48 -0.78 5.25 -11.89
N PRO A 49 0.08 6.21 -11.54
CA PRO A 49 -0.11 7.05 -10.36
C PRO A 49 -1.26 8.05 -10.54
N VAL A 50 -1.85 8.51 -9.43
CA VAL A 50 -2.89 9.55 -9.46
C VAL A 50 -2.33 10.88 -9.97
N ARG A 51 -3.01 11.47 -10.94
CA ARG A 51 -2.63 12.73 -11.61
C ARG A 51 -3.63 13.86 -11.39
N ARG A 52 -3.18 15.09 -11.57
CA ARG A 52 -4.00 16.31 -11.62
C ARG A 52 -4.22 16.76 -13.06
N VAL A 53 -5.28 17.53 -13.27
CA VAL A 53 -5.55 18.20 -14.54
C VAL A 53 -4.32 18.96 -15.02
N GLY A 54 -3.92 18.73 -16.26
CA GLY A 54 -2.78 19.39 -16.89
C GLY A 54 -1.44 18.66 -16.74
N GLU A 55 -1.38 17.56 -15.98
CA GLU A 55 -0.20 16.68 -15.96
C GLU A 55 -0.14 15.81 -17.21
N ASN A 56 1.08 15.42 -17.62
CA ASN A 56 1.25 14.52 -18.74
C ASN A 56 0.62 13.15 -18.43
N ARG A 57 0.12 12.46 -19.46
CA ARG A 57 -0.56 11.16 -19.35
C ARG A 57 -1.78 11.16 -18.41
N TYR A 58 -2.38 12.33 -18.17
CA TYR A 58 -3.65 12.45 -17.47
C TYR A 58 -4.80 11.86 -18.30
N GLU A 59 -5.61 10.99 -17.70
CA GLU A 59 -6.64 10.20 -18.41
C GLU A 59 -8.06 10.75 -18.29
N GLY A 60 -8.26 11.84 -17.54
CA GLY A 60 -9.57 12.45 -17.32
C GLY A 60 -10.06 12.33 -15.89
N GLU A 61 -10.97 13.24 -15.50
CA GLU A 61 -11.38 13.38 -14.10
C GLU A 61 -12.08 12.13 -13.58
N TRP A 62 -12.82 11.42 -14.44
CA TRP A 62 -13.54 10.23 -14.04
C TRP A 62 -12.60 9.08 -13.66
N ILE A 63 -11.53 8.88 -14.45
CA ILE A 63 -10.52 7.86 -14.21
C ILE A 63 -9.70 8.22 -12.96
N GLU A 64 -9.28 9.48 -12.83
CA GLU A 64 -8.55 9.94 -11.63
C GLU A 64 -9.41 9.94 -10.37
N TYR A 65 -10.72 10.16 -10.49
CA TYR A 65 -11.66 9.97 -9.39
C TYR A 65 -11.71 8.51 -8.96
N PHE A 66 -11.81 7.58 -9.91
CA PHE A 66 -11.80 6.14 -9.63
C PHE A 66 -10.51 5.72 -8.91
N LYS A 67 -9.33 6.13 -9.40
CA LYS A 67 -8.04 5.84 -8.75
C LYS A 67 -8.00 6.35 -7.30
N ARG A 68 -8.44 7.60 -7.07
CA ARG A 68 -8.53 8.19 -5.73
C ARG A 68 -9.51 7.41 -4.83
N HIS A 69 -10.63 6.96 -5.38
CA HIS A 69 -11.63 6.19 -4.64
C HIS A 69 -11.10 4.79 -4.28
N ALA A 70 -10.51 4.07 -5.23
CA ALA A 70 -9.91 2.76 -5.02
C ALA A 70 -8.85 2.79 -3.90
N ARG A 71 -8.00 3.82 -3.88
CA ARG A 71 -7.01 4.02 -2.81
C ARG A 71 -7.65 4.26 -1.45
N ARG A 72 -8.67 5.13 -1.37
CA ARG A 72 -9.40 5.37 -0.12
C ARG A 72 -10.09 4.13 0.41
N LEU A 73 -10.59 3.24 -0.47
CA LEU A 73 -11.15 1.96 -0.06
C LEU A 73 -10.10 1.10 0.65
N ILE A 74 -8.90 0.97 0.07
CA ILE A 74 -7.78 0.25 0.68
C ILE A 74 -7.42 0.87 2.04
N GLU A 75 -7.22 2.19 2.10
CA GLU A 75 -6.91 2.90 3.35
C GLU A 75 -8.00 2.69 4.43
N SER A 76 -9.27 2.70 4.04
CA SER A 76 -10.40 2.50 4.94
C SER A 76 -10.45 1.07 5.47
N ILE A 77 -10.27 0.06 4.61
CA ILE A 77 -10.24 -1.34 5.00
C ILE A 77 -9.07 -1.58 5.96
N PHE A 78 -7.88 -1.09 5.62
CA PHE A 78 -6.72 -1.20 6.49
C PHE A 78 -6.94 -0.50 7.83
N SER A 79 -7.56 0.68 7.85
CA SER A 79 -7.92 1.37 9.09
C SER A 79 -8.83 0.52 9.99
N VAL A 80 -9.84 -0.14 9.41
CA VAL A 80 -10.71 -1.07 10.15
C VAL A 80 -9.92 -2.26 10.67
N ILE A 81 -9.06 -2.87 9.86
CA ILE A 81 -8.19 -3.99 10.25
C ILE A 81 -7.28 -3.58 11.41
N TYR A 82 -6.61 -2.43 11.30
CA TYR A 82 -5.72 -1.90 12.34
C TYR A 82 -6.48 -1.67 13.65
N ARG A 83 -7.69 -1.12 13.59
CA ARG A 83 -8.55 -0.92 14.76
C ARG A 83 -8.99 -2.26 15.37
N PHE A 84 -9.40 -3.21 14.55
CA PHE A 84 -9.83 -4.54 14.99
C PHE A 84 -8.70 -5.32 15.67
N LEU A 85 -7.50 -5.28 15.08
CA LEU A 85 -6.31 -5.95 15.60
C LEU A 85 -5.62 -5.19 16.74
N GLY A 86 -6.07 -3.97 17.08
CA GLY A 86 -5.39 -3.10 18.05
C GLY A 86 -3.99 -2.67 17.62
N LEU A 87 -3.68 -2.77 16.32
CA LEU A 87 -2.37 -2.44 15.77
C LEU A 87 -2.29 -0.94 15.47
N ARG A 88 -1.27 -0.29 16.02
CA ARG A 88 -0.80 1.00 15.47
C ARG A 88 0.38 0.74 14.54
N PRO A 89 0.33 1.22 13.27
CA PRO A 89 1.36 0.94 12.27
C PRO A 89 2.74 1.48 12.66
N TYR A 90 2.80 2.50 13.53
CA TYR A 90 4.06 3.02 14.01
C TYR A 90 4.67 2.16 15.11
N ALA A 91 5.83 1.55 14.86
CA ALA A 91 6.75 1.09 15.90
C ALA A 91 8.18 1.54 15.54
N PRO A 92 8.96 2.03 16.52
CA PRO A 92 10.29 2.59 16.26
C PRO A 92 11.35 1.53 15.89
N THR A 93 11.07 0.25 16.11
CA THR A 93 11.98 -0.86 15.82
C THR A 93 11.26 -1.98 15.06
N LYS A 94 12.03 -2.72 14.25
CA LYS A 94 11.55 -3.93 13.55
C LYS A 94 10.91 -4.93 14.52
N ASP A 95 11.60 -5.20 15.62
CA ASP A 95 11.15 -6.12 16.64
C ASP A 95 9.84 -5.66 17.28
N GLY A 96 9.66 -4.35 17.46
CA GLY A 96 8.40 -3.77 17.92
C GLY A 96 7.24 -4.00 16.96
N ILE A 97 7.47 -3.98 15.64
CA ILE A 97 6.45 -4.31 14.63
C ILE A 97 6.11 -5.80 14.72
N VAL A 98 7.12 -6.68 14.75
CA VAL A 98 6.93 -8.14 14.82
C VAL A 98 6.15 -8.52 16.08
N LEU A 99 6.54 -7.96 17.23
CA LEU A 99 5.87 -8.22 18.51
C LEU A 99 4.40 -7.79 18.49
N LYS A 100 4.09 -6.63 17.90
CA LYS A 100 2.71 -6.16 17.74
C LYS A 100 1.88 -7.14 16.92
N VAL A 101 2.39 -7.58 15.77
CA VAL A 101 1.70 -8.55 14.91
C VAL A 101 1.44 -9.85 15.66
N LEU A 102 2.45 -10.39 16.35
CA LEU A 102 2.32 -11.62 17.15
C LEU A 102 1.25 -11.47 18.24
N LEU A 103 1.28 -10.38 19.01
CA LEU A 103 0.31 -10.11 20.06
C LEU A 103 -1.12 -9.96 19.52
N SER A 104 -1.29 -9.31 18.37
CA SER A 104 -2.61 -9.18 17.72
C SER A 104 -3.17 -10.53 17.27
N VAL A 105 -2.34 -11.38 16.67
CA VAL A 105 -2.75 -12.75 16.30
C VAL A 105 -3.08 -13.57 17.55
N LEU A 106 -2.27 -13.49 18.60
CA LEU A 106 -2.50 -14.21 19.85
C LEU A 106 -3.80 -13.72 20.53
N ALA A 107 -4.01 -12.42 20.63
CA ALA A 107 -5.21 -11.82 21.19
C ALA A 107 -6.48 -12.25 20.41
N PHE A 108 -6.42 -12.27 19.08
CA PHE A 108 -7.52 -12.75 18.24
C PHE A 108 -7.84 -14.23 18.49
N ASN A 109 -6.82 -15.08 18.60
CA ASN A 109 -7.00 -16.51 18.88
C ASN A 109 -7.57 -16.76 20.29
N LEU A 110 -7.11 -16.01 21.30
CA LEU A 110 -7.68 -16.06 22.64
C LEU A 110 -9.15 -15.64 22.63
N TYR A 111 -9.48 -14.49 22.02
CA TYR A 111 -10.85 -14.02 21.88
C TYR A 111 -11.74 -15.09 21.25
N ARG A 112 -11.33 -15.66 20.11
CA ARG A 112 -12.05 -16.74 19.44
C ARG A 112 -12.22 -17.98 20.35
N GLY A 113 -11.16 -18.39 21.05
CA GLY A 113 -11.17 -19.57 21.92
C GLY A 113 -12.07 -19.43 23.15
N PHE A 114 -12.22 -18.21 23.68
CA PHE A 114 -13.13 -17.93 24.79
C PHE A 114 -14.58 -17.72 24.32
N THR A 115 -14.80 -17.11 23.15
CA THR A 115 -16.15 -16.88 22.62
C THR A 115 -16.82 -18.14 22.05
N LEU A 116 -16.07 -19.11 21.53
CA LEU A 116 -16.63 -20.38 21.00
C LEU A 116 -16.81 -21.47 22.07
N ARG A 117 -16.54 -21.18 23.34
CA ARG A 117 -16.69 -22.12 24.47
C ARG A 117 -17.82 -21.76 25.45
N LEU A 118 -18.58 -20.70 25.16
CA LEU A 118 -19.81 -20.29 25.83
C LEU A 118 -20.99 -20.45 24.87
#